data_AF-A0A4R4VN39-F1
#
_entry.id   AF-A0A4R4VN39-F1
#
_cell.length_a   1.000
_cell.length_b   1.000
_cell.length_c   1.000
_cell.angle_alpha   90.00
_cell.angle_beta   90.00
_cell.angle_gamma   90.00
#
_symmetry.space_group_name_H-M   'P 1'
#
loop_
_entity.id
_entity.type
_entity.pdbx_description
1 polymer ?
#
loop_
_entity_poly.entity_id
_entity_poly.type
_entity_poly.pdbx_seq_one_letter_code
_entity_poly.pdbx_strand_id
1 'polypeptide(L)'
;MVIALKILLGLYTLQALVKFANMFAVPYTVRIKRIAAMYSGNGRSIRIFDDVLLALMVVLVALQAAVGLEHLSFTTGLLVGLTLTQLFFHRFNRPLEPDRAPSPPASPIKSMSYAIQASPVLAWRELLVQAVLFVWVLYMLITQNGA
;
A
#
# COMPACT_ATOMS: atom_id res chain seq x y z
N MET A 1 -5.91 -24.94 3.86
CA MET A 1 -6.48 -23.60 3.59
C MET A 1 -5.90 -22.54 4.52
N VAL A 2 -5.99 -22.69 5.84
CA VAL A 2 -5.47 -21.72 6.83
C VAL A 2 -3.97 -21.44 6.67
N ILE A 3 -3.12 -22.47 6.52
CA ILE A 3 -1.66 -22.28 6.35
C ILE A 3 -1.34 -21.46 5.08
N ALA A 4 -1.97 -21.80 3.96
CA ALA A 4 -1.79 -21.07 2.71
C ALA A 4 -2.22 -19.60 2.84
N LEU A 5 -3.36 -19.35 3.48
CA LEU A 5 -3.84 -18.00 3.78
C LEU A 5 -2.83 -17.23 4.65
N LYS A 6 -2.30 -17.84 5.71
CA LYS A 6 -1.27 -17.22 6.56
C LYS A 6 0.00 -16.89 5.80
N ILE A 7 0.48 -17.78 4.94
CA ILE A 7 1.66 -17.53 4.11
C ILE A 7 1.40 -16.35 3.17
N LEU A 8 0.27 -16.33 2.48
CA LEU A 8 -0.09 -15.25 1.57
C LEU A 8 -0.20 -13.90 2.29
N LEU A 9 -0.91 -13.86 3.43
CA LEU A 9 -1.02 -12.67 4.27
C LEU A 9 0.35 -12.22 4.81
N GLY A 10 1.18 -13.16 5.25
CA GLY A 10 2.52 -12.88 5.75
C GLY A 10 3.43 -12.28 4.69
N LEU A 11 3.47 -12.88 3.49
CA LEU A 11 4.26 -12.37 2.35
C LEU A 11 3.77 -10.99 1.90
N TYR A 12 2.45 -10.78 1.83
CA TYR A 12 1.89 -9.49 1.45
C TYR A 12 2.19 -8.40 2.50
N THR A 13 2.09 -8.74 3.78
CA THR A 13 2.42 -7.83 4.89
C THR A 13 3.91 -7.48 4.88
N LEU A 14 4.78 -8.47 4.66
CA LEU A 14 6.22 -8.24 4.53
C LEU A 14 6.55 -7.35 3.33
N GLN A 15 5.91 -7.59 2.17
CA GLN A 15 6.05 -6.75 0.98
C GLN A 15 5.66 -5.29 1.29
N ALA A 16 4.57 -5.06 2.03
CA ALA A 16 4.13 -3.73 2.43
C ALA A 16 5.15 -3.02 3.32
N LEU A 17 5.70 -3.71 4.34
CA LEU A 17 6.75 -3.18 5.20
C LEU A 17 8.02 -2.84 4.42
N VAL A 18 8.44 -3.70 3.49
CA VAL A 18 9.60 -3.43 2.61
C VAL A 18 9.34 -2.19 1.74
N LYS A 19 8.12 -2.00 1.21
CA LYS A 19 7.77 -0.79 0.46
C LYS A 19 7.88 0.46 1.34
N PHE A 20 7.41 0.41 2.58
CA PHE A 20 7.56 1.52 3.51
C PHE A 20 9.03 1.84 3.79
N ALA A 21 9.82 0.83 4.13
CA ALA A 21 11.26 1.01 4.36
C ALA A 21 11.94 1.62 3.12
N ASN A 22 11.64 1.12 1.92
CA ASN A 22 12.18 1.66 0.67
C ASN A 22 11.80 3.12 0.41
N MET A 23 10.62 3.56 0.85
CA MET A 23 10.20 4.95 0.67
C MET A 23 11.10 5.94 1.42
N PHE A 24 11.68 5.53 2.54
CA PHE A 24 12.60 6.35 3.34
C PHE A 24 14.08 6.06 3.04
N ALA A 25 14.42 4.81 2.72
CA ALA A 25 15.81 4.39 2.49
C ALA A 25 16.33 4.71 1.08
N VAL A 26 15.47 4.66 0.05
CA VAL A 26 15.90 4.86 -1.34
C VAL A 26 15.87 6.35 -1.67
N PRO A 27 16.92 6.98 -2.23
CA PRO A 27 16.93 8.41 -2.54
C PRO A 27 15.81 8.84 -3.51
N TYR A 28 15.32 10.09 -3.35
CA TYR A 28 14.24 10.66 -4.16
C TYR A 28 14.48 10.51 -5.68
N THR A 29 15.71 10.79 -6.14
CA THR A 29 16.09 10.70 -7.56
C THR A 29 15.91 9.31 -8.15
N VAL A 30 16.09 8.26 -7.35
CA VAL A 30 15.85 6.87 -7.77
C VAL A 30 14.35 6.55 -7.73
N ARG A 31 13.65 6.97 -6.68
CA ARG A 31 12.20 6.75 -6.55
C ARG A 31 11.43 7.40 -7.70
N ILE A 32 11.75 8.65 -8.04
CA ILE A 32 11.04 9.40 -9.09
C ILE A 32 11.30 8.82 -10.48
N LYS A 33 12.51 8.31 -10.75
CA LYS A 33 12.81 7.58 -11.99
C LYS A 33 11.95 6.31 -12.13
N ARG A 34 11.77 5.56 -11.03
CA ARG A 34 10.89 4.37 -11.01
C ARG A 34 9.43 4.75 -11.28
N ILE A 35 8.93 5.81 -10.64
CA ILE A 35 7.58 6.33 -10.91
C ILE A 35 7.46 6.74 -12.39
N ALA A 36 8.41 7.52 -12.91
CA ALA A 36 8.40 7.96 -14.30
C ALA A 36 8.37 6.77 -15.28
N ALA A 37 9.14 5.72 -15.01
CA ALA A 37 9.14 4.49 -15.79
C ALA A 37 7.80 3.76 -15.74
N MET A 38 7.15 3.67 -14.57
CA MET A 38 5.83 3.02 -14.44
C MET A 38 4.73 3.71 -15.25
N TYR A 39 4.80 5.03 -15.39
CA TYR A 39 3.89 5.81 -16.21
C TYR A 39 4.31 5.89 -17.69
N SER A 40 5.49 5.40 -18.05
CA SER A 40 5.90 5.28 -19.46
C SER A 40 5.05 4.21 -20.17
N GLY A 41 4.85 4.35 -21.49
CA GLY A 41 4.07 3.37 -22.27
C GLY A 41 2.56 3.34 -21.93
N ASN A 42 1.95 4.52 -21.75
CA ASN A 42 0.51 4.71 -21.47
C ASN A 42 0.01 4.01 -20.18
N GLY A 43 0.89 3.81 -19.19
CA GLY A 43 0.52 3.25 -17.89
C GLY A 43 -0.03 1.82 -17.94
N ARG A 44 0.27 1.05 -19.00
CA ARG A 44 -0.20 -0.35 -19.14
C ARG A 44 0.29 -1.22 -17.98
N SER A 45 1.54 -1.03 -17.53
CA SER A 45 2.11 -1.79 -16.42
C SER A 45 1.35 -1.54 -15.11
N ILE A 46 0.93 -0.29 -14.86
CA ILE A 46 0.15 0.07 -13.67
C ILE A 46 -1.22 -0.61 -13.71
N ARG A 47 -1.93 -0.55 -14.84
CA ARG A 47 -3.26 -1.18 -14.97
C ARG A 47 -3.22 -2.68 -14.70
N ILE A 48 -2.28 -3.38 -15.31
CA ILE A 48 -2.12 -4.84 -15.09
C ILE A 48 -1.83 -5.12 -13.62
N PHE A 49 -0.94 -4.33 -13.01
CA PHE A 49 -0.61 -4.48 -11.60
C PHE A 49 -1.83 -4.25 -10.70
N ASP A 50 -2.63 -3.22 -10.97
CA ASP A 50 -3.85 -2.91 -10.23
C ASP A 50 -4.89 -4.03 -10.37
N ASP A 51 -5.08 -4.57 -11.57
CA ASP A 51 -5.99 -5.69 -11.83
C ASP A 51 -5.55 -6.96 -11.07
N VAL A 52 -4.26 -7.27 -11.08
CA VAL A 52 -3.68 -8.41 -10.35
C VAL A 52 -3.85 -8.23 -8.84
N LEU A 53 -3.60 -7.02 -8.32
CA LEU A 53 -3.80 -6.73 -6.91
C LEU A 53 -5.27 -6.84 -6.51
N LEU A 54 -6.18 -6.34 -7.34
CA LEU A 54 -7.62 -6.45 -7.10
C LEU A 54 -8.05 -7.92 -7.04
N ALA A 55 -7.62 -8.72 -8.01
CA ALA A 55 -7.89 -10.15 -8.03
C ALA A 55 -7.33 -10.85 -6.77
N LEU A 56 -6.11 -10.51 -6.35
CA LEU A 56 -5.51 -11.02 -5.12
C LEU A 56 -6.34 -10.66 -3.88
N MET A 57 -6.82 -9.41 -3.76
CA MET A 57 -7.66 -9.01 -2.63
C MET A 57 -8.98 -9.79 -2.58
N VAL A 58 -9.63 -10.01 -3.73
CA VAL A 58 -10.84 -10.84 -3.82
C VAL A 58 -10.57 -12.27 -3.35
N VAL A 59 -9.45 -12.87 -3.78
CA VAL A 59 -9.04 -14.21 -3.35
C VAL A 59 -8.79 -14.26 -1.84
N LEU A 60 -8.09 -13.27 -1.27
CA LEU A 60 -7.83 -13.23 0.17
C LEU A 60 -9.12 -13.13 0.98
N VAL A 61 -10.08 -12.29 0.57
CA VAL A 61 -11.39 -12.17 1.23
C VAL A 61 -12.19 -13.46 1.12
N ALA A 62 -12.21 -14.11 -0.05
CA ALA A 62 -12.88 -15.40 -0.24
C ALA A 62 -12.28 -16.50 0.65
N LEU A 63 -10.94 -16.57 0.72
CA LEU A 63 -10.24 -17.49 1.60
C LEU A 63 -10.52 -17.21 3.07
N GLN A 64 -10.56 -15.94 3.47
CA GLN A 64 -10.89 -15.53 4.85
C GLN A 64 -12.33 -15.92 5.22
N ALA A 65 -13.29 -15.69 4.32
CA ALA A 65 -14.67 -16.12 4.50
C ALA A 65 -14.78 -17.64 4.66
N ALA A 66 -14.03 -18.40 3.86
CA ALA A 66 -14.04 -19.87 3.91
C ALA A 66 -13.44 -20.46 5.20
N VAL A 67 -12.59 -19.73 5.94
CA VAL A 67 -12.02 -20.18 7.22
C VAL A 67 -12.78 -19.66 8.46
N GLY A 68 -13.89 -18.93 8.28
CA GLY A 68 -14.68 -18.39 9.39
C GLY A 68 -14.31 -16.95 9.72
N LEU A 69 -14.75 -16.01 8.87
CA LEU A 69 -14.56 -14.58 9.05
C LEU A 69 -15.35 -14.06 10.27
N GLU A 70 -14.64 -13.46 11.22
CA GLU A 70 -15.25 -12.78 12.36
C GLU A 70 -15.66 -11.36 11.95
N HIS A 71 -16.96 -11.07 12.01
CA HIS A 71 -17.55 -9.87 11.44
C HIS A 71 -17.05 -8.55 12.06
N LEU A 72 -16.89 -8.47 13.38
CA LEU A 72 -16.45 -7.23 14.03
C LEU A 72 -15.01 -6.88 13.63
N SER A 73 -14.11 -7.86 13.66
CA SER A 73 -12.71 -7.72 13.26
C SER A 73 -12.58 -7.36 11.79
N PHE A 74 -13.38 -8.00 10.92
CA PHE A 74 -13.40 -7.71 9.50
C PHE A 74 -13.91 -6.29 9.21
N THR A 75 -15.06 -5.91 9.76
CA THR A 75 -15.63 -4.57 9.56
C THR A 75 -14.72 -3.48 10.12
N THR A 76 -14.14 -3.70 11.31
CA THR A 76 -13.18 -2.76 11.90
C THR A 76 -11.94 -2.63 11.04
N GLY A 77 -11.36 -3.74 10.59
CA GLY A 77 -10.18 -3.74 9.71
C GLY A 77 -10.43 -3.02 8.39
N LEU A 78 -11.60 -3.24 7.78
CA LEU A 78 -12.01 -2.56 6.54
C LEU A 78 -12.10 -1.05 6.75
N LEU A 79 -12.79 -0.59 7.81
CA LEU A 79 -12.93 0.83 8.12
C LEU A 79 -11.58 1.48 8.40
N VAL A 80 -10.75 0.84 9.23
CA VAL A 80 -9.40 1.34 9.54
C VAL A 80 -8.55 1.45 8.28
N GLY A 81 -8.54 0.43 7.42
CA GLY A 81 -7.78 0.43 6.17
C GLY A 81 -8.22 1.55 5.21
N LEU A 82 -9.52 1.73 5.02
CA LEU A 82 -10.09 2.79 4.18
C LEU A 82 -9.73 4.17 4.73
N THR A 83 -9.94 4.39 6.03
CA THR A 83 -9.68 5.68 6.67
C THR A 83 -8.20 6.04 6.66
N LEU A 84 -7.30 5.09 6.99
CA LEU A 84 -5.85 5.36 6.95
C LEU A 84 -5.38 5.69 5.53
N THR A 85 -5.91 5.01 4.51
CA THR A 85 -5.59 5.30 3.11
C THR A 85 -6.05 6.70 2.71
N GLN A 86 -7.27 7.09 3.10
CA GLN A 86 -7.80 8.43 2.83
C GLN A 86 -6.96 9.51 3.53
N LEU A 87 -6.69 9.35 4.82
CA LEU A 87 -5.87 10.29 5.60
C LEU A 87 -4.47 10.42 4.99
N PHE A 88 -3.85 9.30 4.57
CA PHE A 88 -2.56 9.30 3.90
C PHE A 88 -2.58 10.18 2.66
N PHE A 89 -3.53 9.98 1.73
CA PHE A 89 -3.59 10.77 0.49
C PHE A 89 -3.89 12.26 0.74
N HIS A 90 -4.71 12.58 1.74
CA HIS A 90 -5.02 13.97 2.09
C HIS A 90 -3.78 14.78 2.51
N ARG A 91 -2.73 14.13 3.01
CA ARG A 91 -1.47 14.82 3.36
C ARG A 91 -0.74 15.40 2.16
N PHE A 92 -1.01 14.90 0.95
CA PHE A 92 -0.29 15.23 -0.27
C PHE A 92 -1.05 16.20 -1.20
N ASN A 93 -2.10 16.87 -0.71
CA ASN A 93 -2.83 17.89 -1.47
C ASN A 93 -2.12 19.25 -1.49
N ARG A 94 -0.79 19.27 -1.63
CA ARG A 94 0.01 20.50 -1.69
C ARG A 94 0.61 20.66 -3.09
N PRO A 95 0.70 21.89 -3.62
CA PRO A 95 1.41 22.14 -4.87
C PRO A 95 2.86 21.63 -4.79
N LEU A 96 3.34 21.05 -5.89
CA LEU A 96 4.73 20.63 -6.02
C LEU A 96 5.58 21.78 -6.57
N GLU A 97 6.84 21.84 -6.13
CA GLU A 97 7.85 22.69 -6.76
C GLU A 97 8.04 22.30 -8.24
N PRO A 98 8.35 23.25 -9.14
CA PRO A 98 8.43 22.99 -10.58
C PRO A 98 9.41 21.86 -10.96
N ASP A 99 10.53 21.71 -10.23
CA ASP A 99 11.55 20.68 -10.43
C ASP A 99 11.12 19.29 -9.90
N ARG A 100 10.06 19.24 -9.09
CA ARG A 100 9.49 18.00 -8.53
C ARG A 100 8.15 17.64 -9.15
N ALA A 101 7.58 18.49 -9.99
CA ALA A 101 6.35 18.23 -10.69
C ALA A 101 6.57 17.28 -11.90
N PRO A 102 5.61 16.40 -12.22
CA PRO A 102 5.68 15.62 -13.45
C PRO A 102 5.55 16.54 -14.67
N SER A 103 6.29 16.24 -15.74
CA SER A 103 6.12 16.92 -17.02
C SER A 103 4.69 16.78 -17.54
N PRO A 104 4.07 17.86 -18.06
CA PRO A 104 2.77 17.81 -18.70
C PRO A 104 2.78 16.91 -19.97
N PRO A 105 1.65 16.25 -20.30
CA PRO A 105 0.43 16.18 -19.51
C PRO A 105 0.61 15.25 -18.30
N ALA A 106 0.06 15.66 -17.15
CA ALA A 106 0.08 14.88 -15.92
C ALA A 106 -1.35 14.58 -15.47
N SER A 107 -1.69 13.30 -15.37
CA SER A 107 -2.95 12.88 -14.78
C SER A 107 -2.95 13.11 -13.26
N PRO A 108 -4.12 13.26 -12.62
CA PRO A 108 -4.19 13.45 -11.17
C PRO A 108 -3.44 12.39 -10.37
N ILE A 109 -3.54 11.12 -10.77
CA ILE A 109 -2.85 10.00 -10.10
C ILE A 109 -1.32 10.06 -10.26
N LYS A 110 -0.82 10.52 -11.42
CA LYS A 110 0.61 10.72 -11.66
C LYS A 110 1.12 11.86 -10.78
N SER A 111 0.40 12.98 -10.72
CA SER A 111 0.74 14.11 -9.85
C SER A 111 0.75 13.71 -8.38
N MET A 112 -0.25 12.94 -7.93
CA MET A 112 -0.29 12.41 -6.56
C MET A 112 0.90 11.50 -6.25
N SER A 113 1.25 10.61 -7.18
CA SER A 113 2.41 9.73 -7.03
C SER A 113 3.72 10.52 -6.88
N TYR A 114 3.89 11.59 -7.68
CA TYR A 114 5.04 12.49 -7.55
C TYR A 114 5.04 13.21 -6.20
N ALA A 115 3.89 13.68 -5.72
CA ALA A 115 3.78 14.36 -4.43
C ALA A 115 4.16 13.46 -3.25
N ILE A 116 3.72 12.20 -3.29
CA ILE A 116 4.11 11.19 -2.29
C ILE A 116 5.62 10.97 -2.30
N GLN A 117 6.23 10.84 -3.49
CA GLN A 117 7.69 10.62 -3.57
C GLN A 117 8.50 11.84 -3.14
N ALA A 118 8.02 13.05 -3.41
CA ALA A 118 8.73 14.30 -3.11
C ALA A 118 8.90 14.52 -1.60
N SER A 119 7.87 14.21 -0.82
CA SER A 119 7.84 14.51 0.63
C SER A 119 7.12 13.43 1.44
N PRO A 120 7.60 12.17 1.45
CA PRO A 120 6.91 11.04 2.11
C PRO A 120 6.68 11.25 3.61
N VAL A 121 7.49 12.08 4.25
CA VAL A 121 7.36 12.48 5.66
C VAL A 121 6.02 13.15 5.97
N LEU A 122 5.32 13.75 5.00
CA LEU A 122 4.03 14.42 5.28
C LEU A 122 2.97 13.49 5.89
N ALA A 123 3.06 12.19 5.61
CA ALA A 123 2.15 11.16 6.13
C ALA A 123 2.82 10.24 7.17
N TRP A 124 3.86 10.71 7.87
CA TRP A 124 4.62 9.89 8.82
C TRP A 124 3.73 9.28 9.93
N ARG A 125 2.68 9.98 10.36
CA ARG A 125 1.76 9.51 11.41
C ARG A 125 0.97 8.30 10.93
N GLU A 126 0.37 8.42 9.74
CA GLU A 126 -0.42 7.36 9.13
C GLU A 126 0.46 6.13 8.81
N LEU A 127 1.68 6.36 8.33
CA LEU A 127 2.66 5.32 8.05
C LEU A 127 3.13 4.61 9.32
N LEU A 128 3.34 5.33 10.42
CA LEU A 128 3.72 4.74 11.70
C LEU A 128 2.61 3.82 12.23
N VAL A 129 1.35 4.28 12.18
CA VAL A 129 0.19 3.47 12.58
C VAL A 129 0.10 2.21 11.72
N GLN A 130 0.20 2.33 10.39
CA GLN A 130 0.19 1.17 9.48
C GLN A 130 1.35 0.22 9.75
N ALA A 131 2.55 0.72 10.00
CA ALA A 131 3.72 -0.11 10.31
C ALA A 131 3.54 -0.90 11.61
N VAL A 132 3.05 -0.27 12.67
CA VAL A 132 2.76 -0.94 13.95
C VAL A 132 1.70 -2.03 13.74
N LEU A 133 0.64 -1.74 13.00
CA LEU A 133 -0.40 -2.73 12.68
C LEU A 133 0.15 -3.90 11.86
N PHE A 134 1.00 -3.65 10.86
CA PHE A 134 1.62 -4.72 10.08
C PHE A 134 2.57 -5.59 10.91
N VAL A 135 3.38 -5.00 11.79
CA VAL A 135 4.23 -5.77 12.71
C VAL A 135 3.39 -6.61 13.67
N TRP A 136 2.30 -6.04 14.21
CA TRP A 136 1.36 -6.78 15.05
C TRP A 136 0.71 -7.94 14.30
N VAL A 137 0.25 -7.72 13.06
CA VAL A 137 -0.34 -8.76 12.22
C VAL A 137 0.66 -9.88 11.94
N LEU A 138 1.93 -9.55 11.64
CA LEU A 138 2.97 -10.57 11.45
C LEU A 138 3.20 -11.39 12.72
N TYR A 139 3.28 -10.73 13.88
CA TYR A 139 3.39 -11.42 15.17
C TYR A 139 2.22 -12.41 15.35
N MET A 140 0.97 -11.94 15.16
CA MET A 140 -0.22 -12.77 15.29
C MET A 140 -0.23 -13.96 14.31
N LEU A 141 0.16 -13.76 13.06
CA LEU A 141 0.23 -14.82 12.05
C LEU A 141 1.23 -15.92 12.43
N ILE A 142 2.32 -15.55 13.10
CA ILE A 142 3.40 -16.45 13.55
C ILE A 142 3.01 -17.17 14.84
N THR A 143 2.47 -16.45 15.84
CA THR A 143 2.29 -16.99 17.18
C THR A 143 0.94 -17.65 17.43
N GLN A 144 -0.11 -17.26 16.71
CA GLN A 144 -1.41 -17.88 16.87
C GLN A 144 -1.52 -19.07 15.92
N ASN A 145 -1.57 -20.29 16.45
CA ASN A 145 -1.94 -21.45 15.65
C ASN A 145 -3.44 -21.36 15.31
N GLY A 146 -3.80 -21.69 14.07
CA GLY A 146 -5.21 -21.65 13.67
C GLY A 146 -5.99 -22.62 14.55
N ALA A 147 -7.05 -22.13 15.18
CA ALA A 147 -8.09 -23.01 15.72
C ALA A 147 -8.75 -23.79 14.58
#